data_AF-A0A520XX40-F1
#
_entry.id   AF-A0A520XX40-F1
#
_cell.length_a   1.000
_cell.length_b   1.000
_cell.length_c   1.000
_cell.angle_alpha   90.00
_cell.angle_beta   90.00
_cell.angle_gamma   90.00
#
_symmetry.space_group_name_H-M   'P 1'
#
loop_
_entity.id
_entity.type
_entity.pdbx_description
1 polymer ?
#
loop_
_entity_poly.entity_id
_entity_poly.type
_entity_poly.pdbx_seq_one_letter_code
_entity_poly.pdbx_strand_id
1 'polypeptide(L)'
;MDTQARARFRHRSADPFWRNRRSFLAVFVALAVISATITARALLAVPTITVNSTADVADINPGDGLCDTGGTNAVGQPECTLRAAISELNANAGVTNIDFSIPVADPGHSGGIWTILPTTM
;
A
#
# COMPACT_ATOMS: atom_id res chain seq x y z
N MET A 1 -57.27 29.76 76.45
CA MET A 1 -56.71 28.43 76.19
C MET A 1 -57.29 27.97 74.86
N ASP A 2 -56.51 28.08 73.78
CA ASP A 2 -56.50 27.06 72.71
C ASP A 2 -55.37 27.38 71.73
N THR A 3 -54.47 26.41 71.59
CA THR A 3 -53.16 26.54 70.94
C THR A 3 -53.21 25.72 69.65
N GLN A 4 -53.26 26.36 68.49
CA GLN A 4 -53.28 25.66 67.19
C GLN A 4 -51.86 25.20 66.81
N ALA A 5 -51.59 23.90 66.98
CA ALA A 5 -50.37 23.25 66.54
C ALA A 5 -50.44 22.90 65.04
N ARG A 6 -49.59 23.54 64.22
CA ARG A 6 -49.42 23.20 62.80
C ARG A 6 -48.52 21.99 62.64
N ALA A 7 -49.09 20.84 62.25
CA ALA A 7 -48.34 19.67 61.81
C ALA A 7 -47.67 19.95 60.44
N ARG A 8 -46.33 19.83 60.37
CA ARG A 8 -45.58 19.93 59.12
C ARG A 8 -45.60 18.59 58.40
N PHE A 9 -46.35 18.49 57.30
CA PHE A 9 -46.22 17.40 56.33
C PHE A 9 -44.85 17.50 55.63
N ARG A 10 -44.00 16.48 55.81
CA ARG A 10 -42.77 16.29 55.02
C ARG A 10 -43.13 15.55 53.72
N HIS A 11 -43.02 16.23 52.58
CA HIS A 11 -43.11 15.59 51.28
C HIS A 11 -41.87 14.70 51.05
N ARG A 12 -42.09 13.42 50.77
CA ARG A 12 -41.06 12.49 50.31
C ARG A 12 -40.84 12.74 48.82
N SER A 13 -39.68 13.25 48.45
CA SER A 13 -39.28 13.41 47.06
C SER A 13 -39.10 12.04 46.42
N ALA A 14 -39.86 11.77 45.35
CA ALA A 14 -39.67 10.59 44.51
C ALA A 14 -38.44 10.81 43.62
N ASP A 15 -37.47 9.91 43.70
CA ASP A 15 -36.24 10.00 42.89
C ASP A 15 -36.56 9.68 41.42
N PRO A 16 -36.15 10.52 40.45
CA PRO A 16 -36.58 10.38 39.08
C PRO A 16 -35.80 9.29 38.34
N PHE A 17 -36.55 8.34 37.77
CA PHE A 17 -36.14 7.26 36.87
C PHE A 17 -35.57 7.72 35.51
N TRP A 18 -34.91 8.89 35.43
CA TRP A 18 -34.57 9.56 34.16
C TRP A 18 -33.06 9.76 33.92
N ARG A 19 -32.19 8.96 34.55
CA ARG A 19 -30.73 9.18 34.49
C ARG A 19 -30.02 8.51 33.29
N ASN A 20 -30.58 7.47 32.67
CA ASN A 20 -29.78 6.56 31.82
C ASN A 20 -30.09 6.61 30.31
N ARG A 21 -30.81 7.61 29.81
CA ARG A 21 -31.19 7.70 28.37
C ARG A 21 -30.03 8.09 27.46
N ARG A 22 -28.99 8.75 28.01
CA ARG A 22 -27.83 9.27 27.25
C ARG A 22 -26.75 8.22 27.00
N SER A 23 -26.65 7.21 27.87
CA SER A 23 -25.60 6.19 27.80
C SER A 23 -25.81 5.18 26.67
N PHE A 24 -27.06 4.82 26.35
CA PHE A 24 -27.36 3.87 25.27
C PHE A 24 -27.07 4.45 23.87
N LEU A 25 -27.40 5.72 23.64
CA LEU A 25 -27.12 6.40 22.36
C LEU A 25 -25.62 6.54 22.08
N ALA A 26 -24.82 6.85 23.11
CA ALA A 26 -23.37 6.99 22.97
C ALA A 26 -22.68 5.67 22.57
N VAL A 27 -23.14 4.54 23.12
CA VAL A 27 -22.59 3.21 22.81
C VAL A 27 -22.94 2.77 21.38
N PHE A 28 -24.19 3.02 20.93
CA PHE A 28 -24.60 2.69 19.56
C PHE A 28 -23.90 3.55 18.50
N VAL A 29 -23.69 4.84 18.77
CA VAL A 29 -22.92 5.73 17.88
C VAL A 29 -21.46 5.30 17.82
N ALA A 30 -20.85 4.95 18.96
CA ALA A 30 -19.46 4.45 18.98
C ALA A 30 -19.31 3.13 18.20
N LEU A 31 -20.24 2.18 18.35
CA LEU A 31 -20.23 0.90 17.60
C LEU A 31 -20.45 1.10 16.09
N ALA A 32 -21.36 2.01 15.69
CA ALA A 32 -21.57 2.34 14.29
C ALA A 32 -20.32 2.99 13.65
N VAL A 33 -19.64 3.90 14.38
CA VAL A 33 -18.40 4.54 13.92
C VAL A 33 -17.25 3.53 13.79
N ILE A 34 -17.13 2.56 14.71
CA ILE A 34 -16.08 1.53 14.64
C ILE A 34 -16.30 0.59 13.44
N SER A 35 -17.56 0.24 13.12
CA SER A 35 -17.89 -0.62 11.97
C SER A 35 -17.60 0.01 10.59
N ALA A 36 -17.54 1.34 10.49
CA ALA A 36 -17.33 2.06 9.23
C ALA A 36 -15.85 2.25 8.83
N THR A 37 -14.89 1.77 9.63
CA THR A 37 -13.44 2.05 9.44
C THR A 37 -12.64 0.87 8.85
N ILE A 38 -13.29 -0.27 8.63
CA ILE A 38 -12.71 -1.51 8.09
C ILE A 38 -13.44 -1.72 6.74
N THR A 39 -12.88 -1.73 5.54
CA THR A 39 -11.52 -1.95 5.03
C THR A 39 -11.54 -1.57 3.55
N ALA A 40 -10.87 -0.50 3.15
CA ALA A 40 -10.43 -0.35 1.76
C ALA A 40 -8.99 -0.83 1.68
N ARG A 41 -8.80 -2.15 1.54
CA ARG A 41 -7.50 -2.68 1.12
C ARG A 41 -7.37 -2.39 -0.37
N ALA A 42 -6.74 -1.28 -0.72
CA ALA A 42 -6.22 -1.11 -2.06
C ALA A 42 -5.16 -2.21 -2.28
N LEU A 43 -5.43 -3.17 -3.16
CA LEU A 43 -4.36 -3.94 -3.76
C LEU A 43 -3.56 -2.95 -4.62
N LEU A 44 -2.48 -2.41 -4.06
CA LEU A 44 -1.50 -1.71 -4.87
C LEU A 44 -0.91 -2.77 -5.82
N ALA A 45 -1.08 -2.58 -7.12
CA ALA A 45 -0.36 -3.37 -8.10
C ALA A 45 1.12 -3.23 -7.78
N VAL A 46 1.78 -4.36 -7.55
CA VAL A 46 3.22 -4.37 -7.34
C VAL A 46 3.87 -3.93 -8.65
N PRO A 47 4.69 -2.87 -8.66
CA PRO A 47 5.40 -2.49 -9.87
C PRO A 47 6.33 -3.63 -10.30
N THR A 48 6.24 -3.98 -11.58
CA THR A 48 7.06 -5.01 -12.23
C THR A 48 8.04 -4.34 -13.17
N ILE A 49 9.30 -4.74 -13.12
CA ILE A 49 10.31 -4.35 -14.09
C ILE A 49 10.45 -5.47 -15.12
N THR A 50 10.54 -5.10 -16.40
CA THR A 50 10.67 -6.07 -17.50
C THR A 50 12.05 -5.96 -18.14
N VAL A 51 12.89 -6.97 -17.93
CA VAL A 51 14.16 -7.11 -18.63
C VAL A 51 13.91 -7.44 -20.09
N ASN A 52 14.46 -6.64 -21.00
CA ASN A 52 14.20 -6.71 -22.44
C ASN A 52 15.47 -6.76 -23.30
N SER A 53 16.65 -6.94 -22.68
CA SER A 53 17.95 -7.06 -23.33
C SER A 53 18.84 -8.06 -22.59
N THR A 54 19.65 -8.82 -23.34
CA THR A 54 20.70 -9.66 -22.73
C THR A 54 22.01 -8.93 -22.44
N ALA A 55 22.11 -7.65 -22.82
CA ALA A 55 23.26 -6.83 -22.48
C ALA A 55 23.43 -6.72 -20.95
N ASP A 56 24.59 -6.21 -20.54
CA ASP A 56 24.92 -6.01 -19.13
C ASP A 56 25.41 -4.58 -18.95
N VAL A 57 24.46 -3.67 -18.71
CA VAL A 57 24.65 -2.22 -18.54
C VAL A 57 23.86 -1.79 -17.31
N ALA A 58 24.42 -0.92 -16.46
CA ALA A 58 23.71 -0.45 -15.27
C ALA A 58 22.56 0.51 -15.65
N ASP A 59 21.62 0.69 -14.73
CA ASP A 59 20.61 1.75 -14.86
C ASP A 59 21.29 3.12 -14.81
N ILE A 60 20.82 4.07 -15.62
CA ILE A 60 21.39 5.42 -15.67
C ILE A 60 20.97 6.27 -14.46
N ASN A 61 19.78 6.03 -13.89
CA ASN A 61 19.22 6.78 -12.75
C ASN A 61 18.59 5.86 -11.68
N PRO A 62 19.40 5.09 -10.92
CA PRO A 62 18.93 4.23 -9.85
C PRO A 62 17.86 4.83 -8.92
N GLY A 63 16.66 4.26 -8.90
CA GLY A 63 15.56 4.61 -7.99
C GLY A 63 14.58 5.64 -8.50
N ASP A 64 14.65 6.01 -9.78
CA ASP A 64 13.64 6.86 -10.43
C ASP A 64 12.35 6.09 -10.79
N GLY A 65 12.36 4.76 -10.64
CA GLY A 65 11.22 3.89 -10.90
C GLY A 65 11.11 3.45 -12.36
N LEU A 66 12.12 3.73 -13.18
CA LEU A 66 12.25 3.28 -14.56
C LEU A 66 13.50 2.42 -14.67
N CYS A 67 13.39 1.31 -15.41
CA CYS A 67 14.58 0.55 -15.79
C CYS A 67 15.04 1.02 -17.17
N ASP A 68 16.10 1.80 -17.21
CA ASP A 68 16.65 2.39 -18.44
C ASP A 68 18.18 2.51 -18.38
N THR A 69 18.86 1.87 -19.33
CA THR A 69 20.33 2.01 -19.47
C THR A 69 20.75 3.30 -20.16
N GLY A 70 19.78 4.09 -20.67
CA GLY A 70 19.98 5.22 -21.57
C GLY A 70 20.20 4.80 -23.03
N GLY A 71 20.18 3.49 -23.31
CA GLY A 71 20.31 2.89 -24.63
C GLY A 71 18.98 2.39 -25.19
N THR A 72 19.06 1.66 -26.31
CA THR A 72 17.91 0.96 -26.89
C THR A 72 18.23 -0.50 -27.14
N ASN A 73 17.23 -1.36 -26.94
CA ASN A 73 17.36 -2.79 -27.20
C ASN A 73 17.31 -3.09 -28.70
N ALA A 74 17.41 -4.37 -29.07
CA ALA A 74 17.45 -4.83 -30.46
C ALA A 74 16.21 -4.46 -31.31
N VAL A 75 15.11 -4.02 -30.69
CA VAL A 75 13.88 -3.59 -31.39
C VAL A 75 13.61 -2.08 -31.25
N GLY A 76 14.57 -1.31 -30.73
CA GLY A 76 14.49 0.14 -30.63
C GLY A 76 13.64 0.67 -29.46
N GLN A 77 13.39 -0.15 -28.44
CA GLN A 77 12.74 0.26 -27.19
C GLN A 77 13.79 0.65 -26.15
N PRO A 78 13.44 1.47 -25.12
CA PRO A 78 14.33 1.73 -23.99
C PRO A 78 14.87 0.41 -23.42
N GLU A 79 16.18 0.33 -23.28
CA GLU A 79 16.84 -0.90 -22.85
C GLU A 79 16.77 -1.05 -21.33
N CYS A 80 16.30 -2.21 -20.88
CA CYS A 80 16.36 -2.66 -19.50
C CYS A 80 17.11 -4.00 -19.45
N THR A 81 18.30 -3.99 -18.85
CA THR A 81 19.11 -5.20 -18.62
C THR A 81 18.84 -5.77 -17.24
N LEU A 82 19.28 -7.00 -16.98
CA LEU A 82 19.17 -7.60 -15.65
C LEU A 82 19.92 -6.78 -14.58
N ARG A 83 21.09 -6.23 -14.90
CA ARG A 83 21.85 -5.39 -13.96
C ARG A 83 21.15 -4.07 -13.68
N ALA A 84 20.56 -3.44 -14.69
CA ALA A 84 19.73 -2.25 -14.50
C ALA A 84 18.51 -2.55 -13.62
N ALA A 85 17.77 -3.62 -13.91
CA ALA A 85 16.61 -4.03 -13.12
C ALA A 85 16.95 -4.28 -11.64
N ILE A 86 18.07 -4.97 -11.35
CA ILE A 86 18.52 -5.20 -9.98
C ILE A 86 18.94 -3.89 -9.30
N SER A 87 19.54 -2.95 -10.05
CA SER A 87 19.92 -1.63 -9.53
C SER A 87 18.69 -0.84 -9.10
N GLU A 88 17.65 -0.82 -9.93
CA GLU A 88 16.35 -0.23 -9.61
C GLU A 88 15.70 -0.86 -8.38
N LEU A 89 15.67 -2.20 -8.30
CA LEU A 89 15.13 -2.90 -7.13
C LEU A 89 15.85 -2.51 -5.83
N ASN A 90 17.17 -2.40 -5.87
CA ASN A 90 17.96 -2.06 -4.69
C ASN A 90 17.75 -0.61 -4.25
N ALA A 91 17.46 0.29 -5.19
CA ALA A 91 17.19 1.69 -4.91
C ALA A 91 15.71 1.96 -4.53
N ASN A 92 14.79 1.14 -5.01
CA ASN A 92 13.34 1.30 -4.82
C ASN A 92 12.70 0.08 -4.14
N ALA A 93 12.46 0.19 -2.83
CA ALA A 93 11.84 -0.86 -2.02
C ALA A 93 10.39 -1.20 -2.40
N GLY A 94 9.77 -0.46 -3.33
CA GLY A 94 8.41 -0.72 -3.81
C GLY A 94 8.32 -1.75 -4.93
N VAL A 95 9.42 -2.01 -5.64
CA VAL A 95 9.47 -2.99 -6.74
C VAL A 95 9.91 -4.33 -6.18
N THR A 96 9.18 -5.41 -6.51
CA THR A 96 9.52 -6.76 -6.02
C THR A 96 9.52 -7.84 -7.09
N ASN A 97 9.19 -7.48 -8.34
CA ASN A 97 9.02 -8.42 -9.44
C ASN A 97 9.88 -8.02 -10.64
N ILE A 98 10.65 -9.00 -11.16
CA ILE A 98 11.36 -8.89 -12.43
C ILE A 98 10.77 -9.93 -13.39
N ASP A 99 10.23 -9.45 -14.50
CA ASP A 99 9.81 -10.28 -15.63
C ASP A 99 10.84 -10.19 -16.77
N PHE A 100 10.80 -11.17 -17.67
CA PHE A 100 11.67 -11.20 -18.85
C PHE A 100 10.82 -11.21 -20.12
N SER A 101 11.10 -10.26 -21.00
CA SER A 101 10.50 -10.15 -22.33
C SER A 101 11.56 -9.70 -23.33
N ILE A 102 12.57 -10.54 -23.51
CA ILE A 102 13.69 -10.26 -24.41
C ILE A 102 13.32 -10.67 -25.85
N PRO A 103 13.43 -9.79 -26.85
CA PRO A 103 13.14 -10.12 -28.23
C PRO A 103 14.01 -11.26 -28.78
N VAL A 104 13.50 -12.01 -29.76
CA VAL A 104 14.30 -13.02 -30.50
C VAL A 104 15.38 -12.40 -31.40
N ALA A 105 15.29 -11.09 -31.67
CA ALA A 105 16.30 -10.33 -32.39
C ALA A 105 17.48 -9.89 -31.51
N ASP A 106 17.38 -10.11 -30.19
CA ASP A 106 18.45 -9.78 -29.25
C ASP A 106 19.73 -10.60 -29.53
N PRO A 107 20.93 -10.00 -29.46
CA PRO A 107 22.19 -10.69 -29.77
C PRO A 107 22.49 -11.93 -28.92
N GLY A 108 21.94 -12.00 -27.70
CA GLY A 108 22.10 -13.15 -26.80
C GLY A 108 21.09 -14.28 -27.04
N HIS A 109 20.19 -14.14 -28.02
CA HIS A 109 19.26 -15.19 -28.41
C HIS A 109 19.89 -16.16 -29.43
N SER A 110 20.00 -17.43 -29.06
CA SER A 110 20.47 -18.50 -29.95
C SER A 110 19.78 -19.82 -29.62
N GLY A 111 19.21 -20.48 -30.63
CA GLY A 111 18.58 -21.79 -30.46
C GLY A 111 17.42 -21.83 -29.44
N GLY A 112 16.71 -20.72 -29.25
CA GLY A 112 15.64 -20.60 -28.24
C GLY A 112 16.14 -20.36 -26.82
N ILE A 113 17.43 -20.09 -26.64
CA ILE A 113 18.05 -19.75 -25.37
C ILE A 113 18.47 -18.28 -25.41
N TRP A 114 18.13 -17.53 -24.36
CA TRP A 114 18.65 -16.19 -24.12
C TRP A 114 19.76 -16.28 -23.08
N THR A 115 20.97 -15.85 -23.45
CA THR A 115 22.13 -15.92 -22.55
C THR A 115 22.53 -14.51 -22.14
N ILE A 116 22.42 -14.21 -20.84
CA ILE A 116 22.92 -12.96 -20.26
C ILE A 116 24.35 -13.22 -19.81
N LEU A 117 25.32 -12.56 -20.45
CA LEU A 117 26.72 -12.67 -20.06
C LEU A 117 27.09 -11.46 -19.21
N PRO A 118 27.52 -11.65 -17.96
CA PRO A 118 28.13 -10.59 -17.18
C PRO A 118 29.38 -10.09 -17.91
N THR A 119 29.40 -8.80 -18.19
CA THR A 119 30.60 -8.10 -18.59
C THR A 119 31.41 -7.80 -17.33
N THR A 120 32.69 -8.16 -17.35
CA THR A 120 33.60 -7.70 -16.31
C THR A 120 33.76 -6.18 -16.50
N MET A 121 33.21 -5.42 -15.56
CA MET A 121 33.44 -3.97 -15.44
C MET A 121 34.94 -3.67 -15.30
#